data_AF-A0A0R3Q1A0-F1
#
_entry.id   AF-A0A0R3Q1A0-F1
#
_cell.length_a   1.000
_cell.length_b   1.000
_cell.length_c   1.000
_cell.angle_alpha   90.00
_cell.angle_beta   90.00
_cell.angle_gamma   90.00
#
_symmetry.space_group_name_H-M   'P 1'
#
loop_
_entity.id
_entity.type
_entity.pdbx_description
1 polymer ?
#
loop_
_entity_poly.entity_id
_entity_poly.type
_entity_poly.pdbx_seq_one_letter_code
_entity_poly.pdbx_strand_id
1 'polypeptide(L)'
;MPVTDAILCEKYETLMDLAGTSGKCALIDQLGAGEMALVGIDFRAPLREVKRVQFGILGPDEIKRMSVGEIEFPEIYENGKPKKGGLMDPRQGVIDRRGRCMTCAGNLADCPGHFAHLELARPVFHVGFLSKILKILRCVCFYCSKLLLDKDNQRVKEIIRKTQGNPRRRLTLIYDMCKSKVVCDGGNEIESQTVEDGDDGEKVIKASGCGRYQPSYRRAGIDINAEWKKNVNEDTQERKIFLTAERTLEIFKQISDEDCMILGMDPRFARPDWMICTVLPVPPLAVRPAVVTFGSARNQDDLTHKLSDIIKTNIQLRNNEANGAAAHVLADDVKLLQYHVATLVDNCIPGLPTATQKGGRPLKSIKQRLKGKEGRIRGNLMGEYFDNFLTSFSSSVLVVYQCGSTLRACQHFSSLRIVCNACDLKLITFWSKAIKT
;
A
#
# COMPACT_ATOMS: atom_id res chain seq x y z
N MET A 1 25.84 -24.77 24.77
CA MET A 1 27.14 -24.28 24.25
C MET A 1 28.21 -25.27 24.67
N PRO A 2 29.22 -25.57 23.84
CA PRO A 2 29.50 -25.02 22.51
C PRO A 2 29.74 -26.19 21.49
N VAL A 3 30.09 -26.10 20.20
CA VAL A 3 30.50 -25.07 19.23
C VAL A 3 30.15 -25.70 17.84
N THR A 4 29.71 -24.90 16.84
CA THR A 4 30.01 -24.98 15.38
C THR A 4 29.73 -26.28 14.57
N ASP A 5 29.25 -26.30 13.32
CA ASP A 5 29.17 -25.32 12.23
C ASP A 5 28.12 -25.75 11.19
N ALA A 6 27.58 -24.76 10.48
CA ALA A 6 26.83 -24.94 9.25
C ALA A 6 27.75 -25.41 8.11
N ILE A 7 27.42 -26.50 7.41
CA ILE A 7 28.10 -26.89 6.17
C ILE A 7 27.09 -27.43 5.13
N LEU A 8 26.84 -26.56 4.14
CA LEU A 8 26.51 -26.78 2.73
C LEU A 8 25.25 -27.61 2.35
N CYS A 9 24.12 -26.90 2.25
CA CYS A 9 23.25 -27.01 1.06
C CYS A 9 23.79 -26.06 -0.02
N GLU A 10 25.02 -26.32 -0.48
CA GLU A 10 25.69 -25.62 -1.57
C GLU A 10 26.35 -26.71 -2.41
N LYS A 11 25.65 -27.19 -3.45
CA LYS A 11 26.33 -27.90 -4.53
C LYS A 11 25.61 -27.88 -5.87
N TYR A 12 24.70 -26.91 -6.06
CA TYR A 12 24.10 -26.66 -7.38
C TYR A 12 24.20 -25.22 -7.88
N GLU A 13 24.75 -24.26 -7.11
CA GLU A 13 24.96 -22.87 -7.57
C GLU A 13 26.44 -22.47 -7.76
N THR A 14 27.42 -23.22 -7.23
CA THR A 14 28.86 -22.87 -7.30
C THR A 14 29.62 -23.38 -8.55
N LEU A 15 28.92 -23.64 -9.66
CA LEU A 15 29.55 -23.96 -10.94
C LEU A 15 29.33 -22.89 -12.03
N MET A 16 28.63 -21.79 -11.71
CA MET A 16 28.40 -20.68 -12.65
C MET A 16 29.33 -19.46 -12.44
N ASP A 17 30.06 -19.36 -11.33
CA ASP A 17 30.80 -18.12 -10.97
C ASP A 17 32.34 -18.19 -11.07
N LEU A 18 32.92 -19.22 -11.70
CA LEU A 18 34.39 -19.36 -11.81
C LEU A 18 34.98 -19.36 -13.22
N ALA A 19 34.22 -18.95 -14.25
CA ALA A 19 34.76 -18.73 -15.59
C ALA A 19 34.83 -17.23 -15.93
N GLY A 20 35.58 -16.49 -15.12
CA GLY A 20 36.15 -15.21 -15.56
C GLY A 20 37.26 -15.46 -16.57
N THR A 21 36.92 -15.79 -17.82
CA THR A 21 37.83 -15.63 -18.96
C THR A 21 37.07 -15.11 -20.17
N SER A 22 37.56 -13.95 -20.62
CA SER A 22 37.21 -13.26 -21.86
C SER A 22 37.30 -14.19 -23.07
N GLY A 23 36.16 -14.65 -23.55
CA GLY A 23 36.04 -15.37 -24.81
C GLY A 23 34.74 -14.95 -25.48
N LYS A 24 34.81 -13.94 -26.35
CA LYS A 24 33.72 -13.52 -27.23
C LYS A 24 33.24 -14.73 -28.05
N CYS A 25 32.15 -15.36 -27.63
CA CYS A 25 31.48 -16.38 -28.44
C CYS A 25 30.45 -15.67 -29.33
N ALA A 26 30.95 -15.15 -30.46
CA ALA A 26 30.20 -14.42 -31.48
C ALA A 26 29.25 -15.32 -32.31
N LEU A 27 28.59 -16.30 -31.69
CA LEU A 27 27.68 -17.23 -32.38
C LEU A 27 26.30 -17.40 -31.72
N ILE A 28 26.03 -16.69 -30.60
CA ILE A 28 24.72 -16.67 -29.94
C ILE A 28 23.91 -15.40 -30.29
N ASP A 29 24.51 -14.43 -30.99
CA ASP A 29 23.83 -13.21 -31.46
C ASP A 29 23.00 -13.40 -32.75
N GLN A 30 22.91 -14.63 -33.31
CA GLN A 30 22.15 -14.90 -34.55
C GLN A 30 20.91 -15.77 -34.37
N LEU A 31 20.59 -16.25 -33.16
CA LEU A 31 19.26 -16.77 -32.86
C LEU A 31 18.46 -15.64 -32.22
N GLY A 32 17.91 -14.80 -33.10
CA GLY A 32 17.10 -13.65 -32.74
C GLY A 32 16.07 -14.00 -31.68
N ALA A 33 15.85 -13.04 -30.78
CA ALA A 33 14.80 -12.98 -29.77
C ALA A 33 13.57 -13.82 -30.14
N GLY A 34 13.62 -15.11 -29.80
CA GLY A 34 12.52 -16.02 -30.02
C GLY A 34 11.43 -15.64 -29.04
N GLU A 35 10.30 -15.17 -29.57
CA GLU A 35 9.04 -15.13 -28.84
C GLU A 35 8.83 -16.48 -28.14
N MET A 36 9.05 -16.50 -26.83
CA MET A 36 8.60 -17.58 -25.97
C MET A 36 7.08 -17.45 -25.86
N ALA A 37 6.38 -17.88 -26.90
CA ALA A 37 4.93 -17.95 -26.92
C ALA A 37 4.48 -19.04 -25.93
N LEU A 38 4.03 -18.64 -24.74
CA LEU A 38 3.18 -19.48 -23.92
C LEU A 38 1.89 -19.73 -24.73
N VAL A 39 1.63 -21.00 -25.05
CA VAL A 39 0.50 -21.42 -25.87
C VAL A 39 -0.80 -20.77 -25.37
N GLY A 40 -1.38 -19.90 -26.19
CA GLY A 40 -2.73 -19.36 -26.01
C GLY A 40 -2.86 -17.87 -25.71
N ILE A 41 -1.77 -17.17 -25.36
CA ILE A 41 -1.75 -15.70 -25.22
C ILE A 41 -0.41 -15.17 -25.72
N ASP A 42 -0.42 -14.49 -26.87
CA ASP A 42 0.77 -13.80 -27.39
C ASP A 42 1.05 -12.56 -26.52
N PHE A 43 1.87 -12.73 -25.49
CA PHE A 43 2.41 -11.61 -24.73
C PHE A 43 3.43 -10.87 -25.60
N ARG A 44 2.98 -9.79 -26.25
CA ARG A 44 3.85 -8.91 -27.06
C ARG A 44 4.90 -8.14 -26.26
N ALA A 45 4.84 -8.19 -24.93
CA ALA A 45 5.75 -7.47 -24.06
C ALA A 45 7.05 -8.28 -23.84
N PRO A 46 8.24 -7.68 -23.94
CA PRO A 46 9.49 -8.38 -23.69
C PRO A 46 9.59 -8.79 -22.22
N LEU A 47 10.03 -10.02 -21.97
CA LEU A 47 10.29 -10.52 -20.63
C LEU A 47 11.39 -9.69 -19.96
N ARG A 48 11.13 -9.20 -18.73
CA ARG A 48 12.08 -8.44 -17.93
C ARG A 48 11.99 -8.81 -16.46
N GLU A 49 13.14 -8.82 -15.80
CA GLU A 49 13.23 -9.04 -14.35
C GLU A 49 13.01 -7.74 -13.56
N VAL A 50 12.40 -7.86 -12.38
CA VAL A 50 12.11 -6.73 -11.49
C VAL A 50 13.40 -6.33 -10.75
N LYS A 51 14.04 -5.23 -11.20
CA LYS A 51 15.29 -4.73 -10.59
C LYS A 51 15.09 -3.91 -9.31
N ARG A 52 13.97 -3.19 -9.19
CA ARG A 52 13.69 -2.28 -8.07
C ARG A 52 12.20 -2.18 -7.81
N VAL A 53 11.82 -2.15 -6.53
CA VAL A 53 10.45 -1.88 -6.08
C VAL A 53 10.43 -0.51 -5.39
N GLN A 54 9.62 0.40 -5.91
CA GLN A 54 9.40 1.72 -5.33
C GLN A 54 8.11 1.71 -4.51
N PHE A 55 8.19 2.08 -3.23
CA PHE A 55 7.02 2.25 -2.39
C PHE A 55 6.53 3.70 -2.44
N GLY A 56 5.22 3.88 -2.40
CA GLY A 56 4.56 5.18 -2.40
C GLY A 56 3.17 5.10 -1.77
N ILE A 57 2.52 6.24 -1.68
CA ILE A 57 1.11 6.40 -1.31
C ILE A 57 0.39 6.77 -2.61
N LEU A 58 -0.70 6.08 -2.92
CA LEU A 58 -1.48 6.38 -4.12
C LEU A 58 -2.24 7.69 -3.93
N GLY A 59 -2.04 8.63 -4.85
CA GLY A 59 -2.84 9.86 -4.89
C GLY A 59 -4.26 9.58 -5.38
N PRO A 60 -5.25 10.42 -5.02
CA PRO A 60 -6.63 10.22 -5.47
C PRO A 60 -6.77 10.24 -7.00
N ASP A 61 -6.03 11.11 -7.68
CA ASP A 61 -6.05 11.21 -9.15
C ASP A 61 -5.45 9.97 -9.83
N GLU A 62 -4.42 9.38 -9.20
CA GLU A 62 -3.81 8.13 -9.65
C GLU A 62 -4.77 6.96 -9.49
N ILE A 63 -5.49 6.90 -8.35
CA ILE A 63 -6.51 5.88 -8.08
C ILE A 63 -7.64 5.96 -9.12
N LYS A 64 -8.09 7.16 -9.49
CA LYS A 64 -9.09 7.33 -10.55
C LYS A 64 -8.56 6.90 -11.91
N ARG A 65 -7.30 7.24 -12.23
CA ARG A 65 -6.67 6.90 -13.52
C ARG A 65 -6.43 5.40 -13.69
N MET A 66 -6.07 4.69 -12.63
CA MET A 66 -5.85 3.24 -12.68
C MET A 66 -7.16 2.43 -12.69
N SER A 67 -8.28 3.08 -12.37
CA SER A 67 -9.55 2.43 -12.17
C SER A 67 -10.30 2.15 -13.47
N VAL A 68 -10.91 0.98 -13.58
CA VAL A 68 -11.78 0.63 -14.72
C VAL A 68 -13.16 1.29 -14.68
N GLY A 69 -13.53 1.87 -13.53
CA GLY A 69 -14.82 2.53 -13.33
C GLY A 69 -15.12 2.82 -11.87
N GLU A 70 -16.07 3.74 -11.65
CA GLU A 70 -16.63 4.03 -10.34
C GLU A 70 -17.65 2.94 -9.93
N ILE A 71 -17.66 2.62 -8.64
CA ILE A 71 -18.65 1.73 -8.02
C ILE A 71 -19.65 2.56 -7.24
N GLU A 72 -20.87 2.65 -7.77
CA GLU A 72 -21.95 3.44 -7.19
C GLU A 72 -22.92 2.57 -6.40
N PHE A 73 -23.07 1.30 -6.79
CA PHE A 73 -24.14 0.45 -6.29
C PHE A 73 -23.63 -0.61 -5.30
N PRO A 74 -24.30 -0.80 -4.16
CA PRO A 74 -23.97 -1.88 -3.23
C PRO A 74 -24.50 -3.23 -3.73
N GLU A 75 -25.45 -3.25 -4.66
CA GLU A 75 -25.99 -4.49 -5.21
C GLU A 75 -24.96 -5.22 -6.09
N ILE A 76 -25.06 -6.55 -6.06
CA ILE A 76 -24.12 -7.46 -6.71
C ILE A 76 -24.68 -7.93 -8.06
N TYR A 77 -25.97 -8.26 -8.09
CA TYR A 77 -26.66 -8.77 -9.28
C TYR A 77 -27.89 -7.94 -9.57
N GLU A 78 -28.16 -7.76 -10.86
CA GLU A 78 -29.38 -7.15 -11.41
C GLU A 78 -29.92 -8.11 -12.47
N ASN A 79 -31.17 -8.54 -12.33
CA ASN A 79 -31.81 -9.50 -13.25
C ASN A 79 -31.00 -10.79 -13.49
N GLY A 80 -30.36 -11.30 -12.44
CA GLY A 80 -29.54 -12.53 -12.50
C GLY A 80 -28.18 -12.36 -13.18
N LYS A 81 -27.82 -11.15 -13.63
CA LYS A 81 -26.50 -10.82 -14.18
C LYS A 81 -25.72 -9.91 -13.23
N PRO A 82 -24.38 -9.97 -13.22
CA PRO A 82 -23.58 -9.03 -12.44
C PRO A 82 -23.87 -7.59 -12.86
N LYS A 83 -24.15 -6.72 -11.87
CA LYS A 83 -24.51 -5.31 -12.11
C LYS A 83 -23.27 -4.49 -12.50
N LYS A 84 -23.37 -3.69 -13.57
CA LYS A 84 -22.32 -2.72 -13.93
C LYS A 84 -22.31 -1.56 -12.92
N GLY A 85 -21.14 -1.12 -12.50
CA GLY A 85 -21.03 -0.13 -11.41
C GLY A 85 -21.40 -0.69 -10.03
N GLY A 86 -21.63 -2.00 -9.92
CA GLY A 86 -21.82 -2.71 -8.66
C GLY A 86 -20.55 -3.40 -8.18
N LEU A 87 -20.60 -4.00 -6.99
CA LEU A 87 -19.44 -4.68 -6.42
C LEU A 87 -18.96 -5.89 -7.23
N MET A 88 -19.78 -6.46 -8.12
CA MET A 88 -19.35 -7.55 -9.01
C MET A 88 -19.26 -7.11 -10.46
N ASP A 89 -18.84 -5.87 -10.71
CA ASP A 89 -18.69 -5.35 -12.07
C ASP A 89 -17.79 -6.28 -12.92
N PRO A 90 -18.28 -6.79 -14.07
CA PRO A 90 -17.53 -7.66 -14.97
C PRO A 90 -16.22 -7.07 -15.51
N ARG A 91 -16.04 -5.75 -15.41
CA ARG A 91 -14.77 -5.06 -15.75
C ARG A 91 -13.67 -5.29 -14.72
N GLN A 92 -14.01 -5.61 -13.47
CA GLN A 92 -13.04 -5.85 -12.40
C GLN A 92 -12.39 -7.25 -12.47
N GLY A 93 -12.98 -8.17 -13.24
CA GLY A 93 -12.46 -9.52 -13.43
C GLY A 93 -13.54 -10.53 -13.76
N VAL A 94 -13.13 -11.79 -13.91
CA VAL A 94 -14.01 -12.92 -14.21
C VAL A 94 -14.44 -13.61 -12.92
N ILE A 95 -15.71 -14.01 -12.84
CA ILE A 95 -16.27 -14.77 -11.71
C ILE A 95 -16.48 -16.24 -12.10
N ASP A 96 -17.03 -16.47 -13.29
CA ASP A 96 -17.38 -17.80 -13.77
C ASP A 96 -16.23 -18.39 -14.60
N ARG A 97 -15.97 -19.71 -14.45
CA ARG A 97 -14.90 -20.40 -15.18
C ARG A 97 -15.01 -20.30 -16.71
N ARG A 98 -16.22 -20.16 -17.24
CA ARG A 98 -16.50 -19.99 -18.68
C ARG A 98 -16.60 -18.53 -19.11
N GLY A 99 -16.55 -17.59 -18.16
CA GLY A 99 -16.62 -16.17 -18.42
C GLY A 99 -15.30 -15.62 -18.97
N ARG A 100 -15.38 -14.44 -19.58
CA ARG A 100 -14.22 -13.65 -20.02
C ARG A 100 -14.31 -12.25 -19.43
N CYS A 101 -13.16 -11.66 -19.13
CA CYS A 101 -13.12 -10.32 -18.53
C CYS A 101 -13.51 -9.28 -19.59
N MET A 102 -14.33 -8.30 -19.21
CA MET A 102 -14.68 -7.22 -20.15
C MET A 102 -13.53 -6.25 -20.44
N THR A 103 -12.47 -6.27 -19.63
CA THR A 103 -11.33 -5.34 -19.75
C THR A 103 -10.16 -5.96 -20.51
N CYS A 104 -9.68 -7.15 -20.09
CA CYS A 104 -8.54 -7.82 -20.70
C CYS A 104 -8.89 -9.02 -21.60
N ALA A 105 -10.16 -9.39 -21.70
CA ALA A 105 -10.63 -10.60 -22.40
C ALA A 105 -10.05 -11.95 -21.89
N GLY A 106 -9.22 -11.93 -20.86
CA GLY A 106 -8.63 -13.11 -20.23
C GLY A 106 -9.67 -14.01 -19.54
N ASN A 107 -9.30 -15.27 -19.37
CA ASN A 107 -10.06 -16.25 -18.58
C ASN A 107 -9.81 -16.04 -17.07
N LEU A 108 -10.34 -16.93 -16.21
CA LEU A 108 -10.19 -16.82 -14.75
C LEU A 108 -8.75 -16.95 -14.25
N ALA A 109 -7.89 -17.71 -14.93
CA ALA A 109 -6.50 -17.93 -14.54
C ALA A 109 -5.56 -16.81 -15.06
N ASP A 110 -5.82 -16.33 -16.27
CA ASP A 110 -4.96 -15.38 -16.97
C ASP A 110 -5.29 -13.91 -16.62
N CYS A 111 -6.53 -13.64 -16.19
CA CYS A 111 -6.94 -12.30 -15.81
C CYS A 111 -6.35 -11.94 -14.42
N PRO A 112 -5.48 -10.91 -14.31
CA PRO A 112 -4.93 -10.48 -13.02
C PRO A 112 -6.00 -9.79 -12.13
N GLY A 113 -7.11 -9.36 -12.73
CA GLY A 113 -8.12 -8.52 -12.10
C GLY A 113 -7.76 -7.04 -12.22
N HIS A 114 -8.79 -6.20 -12.27
CA HIS A 114 -8.64 -4.76 -12.48
C HIS A 114 -9.29 -3.96 -11.34
N PHE A 115 -8.55 -3.00 -10.80
CA PHE A 115 -9.05 -2.15 -9.72
C PHE A 115 -10.19 -1.27 -10.20
N ALA A 116 -11.16 -1.07 -9.31
CA ALA A 116 -12.17 -0.03 -9.44
C ALA A 116 -11.93 1.06 -8.38
N HIS A 117 -12.73 2.12 -8.38
CA HIS A 117 -12.64 3.16 -7.35
C HIS A 117 -14.01 3.51 -6.79
N LEU A 118 -14.02 4.05 -5.58
CA LEU A 118 -15.21 4.59 -4.90
C LEU A 118 -14.88 6.01 -4.45
N GLU A 119 -15.69 6.97 -4.88
CA GLU A 119 -15.58 8.35 -4.40
C GLU A 119 -16.33 8.50 -3.08
N LEU A 120 -15.63 8.94 -2.04
CA LEU A 120 -16.25 9.20 -0.73
C LEU A 120 -16.92 10.57 -0.74
N ALA A 121 -18.06 10.70 -0.08
CA ALA A 121 -18.79 11.96 0.07
C ALA A 121 -17.98 12.99 0.88
N ARG A 122 -17.30 12.51 1.92
CA ARG A 122 -16.40 13.27 2.78
C ARG A 122 -15.06 12.56 2.90
N PRO A 123 -13.93 13.27 3.04
CA PRO A 123 -12.65 12.63 3.28
C PRO A 123 -12.62 11.96 4.66
N VAL A 124 -11.83 10.90 4.73
CA VAL A 124 -11.75 10.02 5.90
C VAL A 124 -10.28 9.76 6.24
N PHE A 125 -9.94 9.66 7.53
CA PHE A 125 -8.59 9.31 7.94
C PHE A 125 -8.27 7.85 7.65
N HIS A 126 -7.11 7.61 7.01
CA HIS A 126 -6.59 6.26 6.87
C HIS A 126 -5.92 5.79 8.17
N VAL A 127 -6.43 4.70 8.76
CA VAL A 127 -6.00 4.18 10.08
C VAL A 127 -4.49 3.93 10.16
N GLY A 128 -3.90 3.41 9.07
CA GLY A 128 -2.48 3.12 9.01
C GLY A 128 -1.58 4.36 9.07
N PHE A 129 -2.10 5.54 8.72
CA PHE A 129 -1.34 6.78 8.66
C PHE A 129 -1.65 7.75 9.82
N LEU A 130 -2.65 7.48 10.67
CA LEU A 130 -3.02 8.35 11.79
C LEU A 130 -1.82 8.81 12.65
N SER A 131 -0.90 7.90 12.98
CA SER A 131 0.31 8.25 13.75
C SER A 131 1.27 9.18 13.01
N LYS A 132 1.35 9.08 11.67
CA LYS A 132 2.16 9.99 10.84
C LYS A 132 1.45 11.33 10.65
N ILE A 133 0.15 11.33 10.38
CA ILE A 133 -0.71 12.52 10.27
C ILE A 133 -0.54 13.40 11.53
N LEU A 134 -0.62 12.81 12.73
CA LEU A 134 -0.40 13.52 13.99
C LEU A 134 1.00 14.14 14.13
N LYS A 135 2.05 13.46 13.64
CA LYS A 135 3.41 14.01 13.66
C LYS A 135 3.54 15.20 12.71
N ILE A 136 2.96 15.10 11.52
CA ILE A 136 2.99 16.16 10.49
C ILE A 136 2.20 17.37 10.96
N LEU A 137 0.99 17.17 11.49
CA LEU A 137 0.16 18.23 12.08
C LEU A 137 0.89 19.00 13.19
N ARG A 138 1.73 18.34 13.98
CA ARG A 138 2.55 19.00 15.01
C ARG A 138 3.77 19.74 14.47
N CYS A 139 4.15 19.51 13.22
CA CYS A 139 5.28 20.19 12.57
C CYS A 139 4.83 21.41 11.76
N VAL A 140 3.58 21.43 11.34
CA VAL A 140 3.02 22.42 10.42
C VAL A 140 2.05 23.32 11.17
N CYS A 141 1.97 24.58 10.79
CA CYS A 141 1.03 25.52 11.38
C CYS A 141 -0.42 25.21 10.95
N PHE A 142 -1.34 25.19 11.90
CA PHE A 142 -2.76 24.88 11.68
C PHE A 142 -3.51 25.88 10.76
N TYR A 143 -3.01 27.11 10.65
CA TYR A 143 -3.64 28.19 9.87
C TYR A 143 -2.97 28.46 8.52
N CYS A 144 -1.65 28.69 8.50
CA CYS A 144 -0.92 29.02 7.27
C CYS A 144 -0.28 27.83 6.57
N SER A 145 -0.35 26.62 7.16
CA SER A 145 0.16 25.38 6.56
C SER A 145 1.67 25.36 6.27
N LYS A 146 2.41 26.34 6.79
CA LYS A 146 3.89 26.39 6.72
C LYS A 146 4.52 25.59 7.85
N LEU A 147 5.75 25.13 7.65
CA LEU A 147 6.54 24.50 8.70
C LEU A 147 6.76 25.49 9.86
N LEU A 148 6.62 25.02 11.10
CA LEU A 148 6.87 25.83 12.30
C LEU A 148 8.36 26.12 12.53
N LEU A 149 9.24 25.59 11.69
CA LEU A 149 10.68 25.78 11.78
C LEU A 149 11.17 26.65 10.64
N ASP A 150 12.13 27.50 10.96
CA ASP A 150 12.86 28.26 9.96
C ASP A 150 13.75 27.31 9.16
N LYS A 151 13.61 27.38 7.83
CA LYS A 151 14.41 26.60 6.89
C LYS A 151 15.91 26.90 7.03
N ASP A 152 16.22 28.12 7.47
CA ASP A 152 17.59 28.61 7.60
C ASP A 152 18.30 28.24 8.89
N ASN A 153 17.60 27.66 9.86
CA ASN A 153 18.21 27.25 11.10
C ASN A 153 19.33 26.22 10.85
N GLN A 154 20.53 26.52 11.34
CA GLN A 154 21.72 25.68 11.17
C GLN A 154 21.48 24.23 11.61
N ARG A 155 20.67 24.02 12.65
CA ARG A 155 20.30 22.67 13.13
C ARG A 155 19.47 21.90 12.10
N VAL A 156 18.56 22.57 11.40
CA VAL A 156 17.75 21.94 10.35
C VAL A 156 18.64 21.52 9.18
N LYS A 157 19.52 22.42 8.73
CA LYS A 157 20.51 22.15 7.67
C LYS A 157 21.42 20.97 8.03
N GLU A 158 21.90 20.91 9.27
CA GLU A 158 22.67 19.77 9.77
C GLU A 158 21.88 18.46 9.78
N ILE A 159 20.62 18.48 10.23
CA ILE A 159 19.77 17.29 10.24
C ILE A 159 19.56 16.77 8.82
N ILE A 160 19.31 17.65 7.85
CA ILE A 160 19.12 17.27 6.44
C ILE A 160 20.38 16.58 5.90
N ARG A 161 21.57 17.14 6.17
CA ARG A 161 22.87 16.55 5.78
C ARG A 161 23.09 15.19 6.46
N LYS A 162 22.90 15.10 7.78
CA LYS A 162 23.11 13.87 8.56
C LYS A 162 22.10 12.76 8.24
N THR A 163 20.93 13.08 7.68
CA THR A 163 19.85 12.13 7.39
C THR A 163 19.65 11.86 5.90
N GLN A 164 20.66 12.14 5.07
CA GLN A 164 20.62 11.80 3.65
C GLN A 164 20.43 10.27 3.48
N GLY A 165 19.35 9.86 2.83
CA GLY A 165 18.96 8.45 2.66
C GLY A 165 18.10 7.84 3.77
N ASN A 166 17.90 8.50 4.92
CA ASN A 166 17.02 8.01 5.99
C ASN A 166 15.88 9.00 6.33
N PRO A 167 14.81 9.03 5.50
CA PRO A 167 13.69 9.95 5.67
C PRO A 167 12.92 9.74 6.99
N ARG A 168 12.84 8.49 7.48
CA ARG A 168 12.14 8.16 8.73
C ARG A 168 12.81 8.80 9.96
N ARG A 169 14.14 8.76 9.99
CA ARG A 169 14.91 9.42 11.06
C ARG A 169 14.80 10.94 10.97
N ARG A 170 14.82 11.50 9.75
CA ARG A 170 14.62 12.94 9.49
C ARG A 170 13.33 13.45 10.11
N LEU A 171 12.19 12.83 9.81
CA LEU A 171 10.89 13.24 10.35
C LEU A 171 10.88 13.26 11.88
N THR A 172 11.57 12.31 12.52
CA THR A 172 11.59 12.19 13.98
C THR A 172 12.37 13.35 14.61
N LEU A 173 13.54 13.69 14.06
CA LEU A 173 14.36 14.80 14.53
C LEU A 173 13.70 16.16 14.31
N ILE A 174 13.09 16.36 13.14
CA ILE A 174 12.32 17.57 12.83
C ILE A 174 11.13 17.70 13.80
N TYR A 175 10.38 16.61 13.99
CA TYR A 175 9.27 16.55 14.94
C TYR A 175 9.69 16.92 16.38
N ASP A 176 10.85 16.44 16.83
CA ASP A 176 11.36 16.75 18.17
C ASP A 176 11.70 18.22 18.38
N MET A 177 12.01 18.95 17.31
CA MET A 177 12.19 20.41 17.36
C MET A 177 10.85 21.16 17.28
N CYS A 178 9.91 20.67 16.48
CA CYS A 178 8.60 21.31 16.33
C CYS A 178 7.72 21.16 17.59
N LYS A 179 7.81 20.03 18.31
CA LYS A 179 6.91 19.73 19.44
C LYS A 179 6.95 20.77 20.57
N SER A 180 8.04 21.51 20.72
CA SER A 180 8.21 22.56 21.73
C SER A 180 7.66 23.91 21.28
N LYS A 181 7.43 24.12 19.98
CA LYS A 181 6.92 25.38 19.45
C LYS A 181 5.39 25.42 19.57
N VAL A 182 4.88 26.44 20.24
CA VAL A 182 3.44 26.66 20.48
C VAL A 182 2.91 27.85 19.67
N VAL A 183 3.79 28.65 19.09
CA VAL A 183 3.47 29.84 18.29
C VAL A 183 4.16 29.70 16.93
N CYS A 184 3.53 30.22 15.87
CA CYS A 184 4.10 30.26 14.52
C CYS A 184 4.90 31.55 14.33
N ASP A 185 6.19 31.43 13.98
CA ASP A 185 7.21 32.50 14.01
C ASP A 185 7.10 33.58 12.92
N GLY A 186 5.90 33.94 12.46
CA GLY A 186 5.72 35.01 11.47
C GLY A 186 5.09 36.30 11.97
N GLY A 187 5.13 36.54 13.28
CA GLY A 187 4.67 37.79 13.87
C GLY A 187 5.78 38.80 14.19
N ASN A 188 7.02 38.35 14.34
CA ASN A 188 8.12 39.23 14.73
C ASN A 188 8.80 39.78 13.47
N GLU A 189 8.24 40.86 12.91
CA GLU A 189 8.91 41.93 12.13
C GLU A 189 7.89 42.74 11.29
N ILE A 190 6.87 43.31 11.94
CA ILE A 190 6.14 44.46 11.37
C ILE A 190 6.40 45.73 12.21
N GLU A 191 7.02 45.63 13.37
CA GLU A 191 7.34 46.81 14.18
C GLU A 191 8.82 47.17 14.03
N SER A 192 9.05 48.40 13.57
CA SER A 192 10.31 49.17 13.51
C SER A 192 11.24 49.01 12.30
N GLN A 193 10.77 49.41 11.12
CA GLN A 193 11.61 50.19 10.18
C GLN A 193 10.78 51.32 9.53
N THR A 194 10.62 52.42 10.25
CA THR A 194 10.57 53.74 9.61
C THR A 194 11.94 53.96 8.97
N VAL A 195 12.05 53.67 7.67
CA VAL A 195 13.27 53.94 6.90
C VAL A 195 13.22 55.42 6.53
N GLU A 196 13.99 56.25 7.25
CA GLU A 196 14.55 57.45 6.66
C GLU A 196 15.65 57.01 5.67
N ASP A 197 15.55 57.56 4.47
CA ASP A 197 16.51 57.66 3.36
C ASP A 197 17.79 56.80 3.36
N GLY A 198 17.96 56.06 2.25
CA GLY A 198 19.27 55.82 1.64
C GLY A 198 19.75 54.36 1.62
N ASP A 199 20.13 53.93 0.41
CA ASP A 199 20.98 52.80 0.04
C ASP A 199 20.28 51.50 -0.44
N ASP A 200 20.69 51.08 -1.65
CA ASP A 200 20.23 49.91 -2.39
C ASP A 200 20.74 48.62 -1.72
N GLY A 201 20.04 48.20 -0.66
CA GLY A 201 20.18 46.89 -0.04
C GLY A 201 18.96 46.02 -0.35
N GLU A 202 19.19 44.86 -0.98
CA GLU A 202 18.18 43.84 -1.26
C GLU A 202 17.39 43.49 0.03
N LYS A 203 16.10 43.87 0.08
CA LYS A 203 15.26 43.66 1.27
C LYS A 203 15.10 42.17 1.56
N VAL A 204 15.78 41.67 2.58
CA VAL A 204 15.57 40.33 3.15
C VAL A 204 14.23 40.33 3.89
N ILE A 205 13.14 40.24 3.15
CA ILE A 205 11.83 39.93 3.71
C ILE A 205 11.74 38.41 3.76
N LYS A 206 11.40 37.82 4.91
CA LYS A 206 10.32 36.82 5.05
C LYS A 206 10.28 36.23 6.46
N ALA A 207 9.71 36.97 7.40
CA ALA A 207 9.06 36.37 8.55
C ALA A 207 7.99 35.38 8.04
N SER A 208 8.30 34.09 8.07
CA SER A 208 7.52 33.06 7.37
C SER A 208 6.55 32.37 8.33
N GLY A 209 5.46 33.06 8.69
CA GLY A 209 4.42 32.50 9.54
C GLY A 209 3.24 33.45 9.76
N CYS A 210 2.32 33.11 10.66
CA CYS A 210 1.13 33.94 10.92
C CYS A 210 0.94 34.38 12.38
N GLY A 211 1.91 34.14 13.27
CA GLY A 211 1.86 34.58 14.68
C GLY A 211 0.82 33.88 15.58
N ARG A 212 -0.01 32.97 15.05
CA ARG A 212 -1.11 32.35 15.80
C ARG A 212 -0.64 31.18 16.68
N TYR A 213 -1.34 31.00 17.80
CA TYR A 213 -1.14 29.86 18.70
C TYR A 213 -1.55 28.53 18.06
N GLN A 214 -0.72 27.52 18.28
CA GLN A 214 -0.90 26.17 17.75
C GLN A 214 -1.60 25.26 18.76
N PRO A 215 -2.51 24.40 18.30
CA PRO A 215 -3.15 23.42 19.16
C PRO A 215 -2.23 22.26 19.52
N SER A 216 -2.47 21.67 20.68
CA SER A 216 -1.98 20.37 21.06
C SER A 216 -2.94 19.28 20.56
N TYR A 217 -2.46 18.39 19.69
CA TYR A 217 -3.26 17.27 19.18
C TYR A 217 -3.23 16.06 20.11
N ARG A 218 -4.40 15.50 20.44
CA ARG A 218 -4.56 14.23 21.16
C ARG A 218 -5.37 13.25 20.31
N ARG A 219 -5.03 11.96 20.39
CA ARG A 219 -5.74 10.88 19.70
C ARG A 219 -6.75 10.24 20.64
N ALA A 220 -7.98 10.07 20.19
CA ALA A 220 -9.02 9.29 20.87
C ALA A 220 -9.57 8.22 19.91
N GLY A 221 -9.00 7.02 19.94
CA GLY A 221 -9.38 5.95 19.01
C GLY A 221 -8.97 6.27 17.56
N ILE A 222 -9.95 6.57 16.71
CA ILE A 222 -9.72 7.04 15.33
C ILE A 222 -9.72 8.57 15.25
N ASP A 223 -10.44 9.24 16.15
CA ASP A 223 -10.62 10.67 16.10
C ASP A 223 -9.40 11.43 16.64
N ILE A 224 -9.20 12.65 16.13
CA ILE A 224 -8.14 13.56 16.54
C ILE A 224 -8.79 14.80 17.16
N ASN A 225 -8.38 15.13 18.39
CA ASN A 225 -8.83 16.32 19.10
C ASN A 225 -7.71 17.36 19.11
N ALA A 226 -8.03 18.61 18.80
CA ALA A 226 -7.12 19.75 18.89
C ALA A 226 -7.51 20.61 20.11
N GLU A 227 -6.55 20.89 20.99
CA GLU A 227 -6.73 21.59 22.27
C GLU A 227 -5.74 22.76 22.40
N TRP A 228 -6.20 23.98 22.68
CA TRP A 228 -5.34 25.15 22.91
C TRP A 228 -5.09 25.36 24.40
N LYS A 229 -3.80 25.37 24.81
CA LYS A 229 -3.38 25.31 26.23
C LYS A 229 -3.13 26.65 26.93
N LYS A 230 -3.40 27.81 26.30
CA LYS A 230 -3.17 29.13 26.92
C LYS A 230 -4.30 30.11 26.60
N ASN A 231 -4.58 30.98 27.57
CA ASN A 231 -5.53 32.10 27.54
C ASN A 231 -5.32 32.97 26.29
N VAL A 232 -6.13 32.72 25.25
CA VAL A 232 -6.35 33.68 24.18
C VAL A 232 -7.72 34.30 24.45
N ASN A 233 -7.72 35.62 24.46
CA ASN A 233 -8.81 36.56 24.70
C ASN A 233 -10.18 36.13 24.14
N GLU A 234 -11.21 36.57 24.87
CA GLU A 234 -12.64 36.66 24.50
C GLU A 234 -13.33 35.35 24.05
N ASP A 235 -14.05 34.74 25.00
CA ASP A 235 -15.41 34.15 24.96
C ASP A 235 -16.00 33.43 23.72
N THR A 236 -15.26 33.19 22.62
CA THR A 236 -15.85 32.62 21.39
C THR A 236 -15.13 31.41 20.80
N GLN A 237 -13.94 31.03 21.28
CA GLN A 237 -13.25 29.84 20.77
C GLN A 237 -13.38 28.66 21.74
N GLU A 238 -14.12 27.62 21.32
CA GLU A 238 -14.14 26.34 22.01
C GLU A 238 -12.70 25.84 22.21
N ARG A 239 -12.28 25.66 23.47
CA ARG A 239 -10.89 25.30 23.83
C ARG A 239 -10.45 23.96 23.25
N LYS A 240 -11.40 23.13 22.84
CA LYS A 240 -11.21 21.79 22.30
C LYS A 240 -12.15 21.58 21.13
N ILE A 241 -11.59 21.35 19.95
CA ILE A 241 -12.34 21.02 18.74
C ILE A 241 -12.01 19.59 18.29
N PHE A 242 -12.99 18.93 17.69
CA PHE A 242 -12.77 17.69 16.95
C PHE A 242 -12.22 18.06 15.57
N LEU A 243 -11.03 17.57 15.24
CA LEU A 243 -10.40 17.87 13.97
C LEU A 243 -11.00 16.98 12.88
N THR A 244 -11.72 17.60 11.95
CA THR A 244 -12.26 16.91 10.78
C THR A 244 -11.13 16.53 9.80
N ALA A 245 -11.35 15.43 9.06
CA ALA A 245 -10.43 15.01 8.02
C ALA A 245 -10.33 16.04 6.88
N GLU A 246 -11.41 16.76 6.60
CA GLU A 246 -11.43 17.87 5.63
C GLU A 246 -10.47 18.97 5.99
N ARG A 247 -10.55 19.46 7.23
CA ARG A 247 -9.68 20.53 7.68
C ARG A 247 -8.21 20.11 7.63
N THR A 248 -7.93 18.86 7.97
CA THR A 248 -6.58 18.29 7.87
C THR A 248 -6.11 18.24 6.41
N LEU A 249 -7.00 17.88 5.48
CA LEU A 249 -6.70 17.81 4.05
C LEU A 249 -6.39 19.19 3.47
N GLU A 250 -7.14 20.22 3.84
CA GLU A 250 -6.85 21.61 3.45
C GLU A 250 -5.45 22.04 3.88
N ILE A 251 -5.10 21.77 5.15
CA ILE A 251 -3.77 22.09 5.68
C ILE A 251 -2.71 21.34 4.87
N PHE A 252 -2.89 20.05 4.64
CA PHE A 252 -1.90 19.22 3.93
C PHE A 252 -1.73 19.60 2.46
N LYS A 253 -2.79 20.02 1.78
CA LYS A 253 -2.72 20.50 0.39
C LYS A 253 -1.91 21.79 0.23
N GLN A 254 -1.92 22.65 1.25
CA GLN A 254 -1.20 23.93 1.25
C GLN A 254 0.28 23.79 1.65
N ILE A 255 0.74 22.62 2.09
CA ILE A 255 2.15 22.38 2.39
C ILE A 255 2.96 22.45 1.08
N SER A 256 4.04 23.23 1.08
CA SER A 256 4.92 23.32 -0.08
C SER A 256 5.73 22.03 -0.30
N ASP A 257 6.13 21.77 -1.54
CA ASP A 257 6.94 20.59 -1.87
C ASP A 257 8.31 20.63 -1.17
N GLU A 258 8.87 21.82 -0.96
CA GLU A 258 10.09 22.03 -0.16
C GLU A 258 9.91 21.59 1.29
N ASP A 259 8.80 21.97 1.92
CA ASP A 259 8.50 21.61 3.31
C ASP A 259 8.28 20.09 3.43
N CYS A 260 7.67 19.46 2.42
CA CYS A 260 7.55 18.01 2.35
C CYS A 260 8.93 17.31 2.37
N MET A 261 9.90 17.82 1.59
CA MET A 261 11.25 17.26 1.56
C MET A 261 11.99 17.42 2.90
N ILE A 262 11.80 18.56 3.58
CA ILE A 262 12.36 18.81 4.91
C ILE A 262 11.76 17.84 5.95
N LEU A 263 10.45 17.60 5.89
CA LEU A 263 9.77 16.62 6.72
C LEU A 263 10.22 15.17 6.43
N GLY A 264 10.92 14.92 5.32
CA GLY A 264 11.39 13.60 4.92
C GLY A 264 10.36 12.82 4.09
N MET A 265 9.54 13.51 3.32
CA MET A 265 8.60 12.93 2.37
C MET A 265 8.99 13.32 0.94
N ASP A 266 8.85 12.41 -0.02
CA ASP A 266 9.05 12.72 -1.44
C ASP A 266 7.70 13.17 -2.02
N PRO A 267 7.58 14.41 -2.54
CA PRO A 267 6.32 14.92 -3.08
C PRO A 267 5.80 14.13 -4.28
N ARG A 268 6.65 13.37 -4.99
CA ARG A 268 6.24 12.57 -6.15
C ARG A 268 5.60 11.25 -5.78
N PHE A 269 6.00 10.66 -4.65
CA PHE A 269 5.59 9.29 -4.27
C PHE A 269 4.84 9.22 -2.94
N ALA A 270 4.95 10.22 -2.07
CA ALA A 270 4.39 10.17 -0.72
C ALA A 270 4.04 11.57 -0.19
N ARG A 271 3.14 12.27 -0.88
CA ARG A 271 2.65 13.58 -0.45
C ARG A 271 1.74 13.44 0.80
N PRO A 272 1.74 14.40 1.75
CA PRO A 272 1.00 14.27 3.02
C PRO A 272 -0.52 14.20 2.88
N ASP A 273 -1.08 14.94 1.92
CA ASP A 273 -2.50 14.99 1.60
C ASP A 273 -3.05 13.61 1.19
N TRP A 274 -2.24 12.79 0.51
CA TRP A 274 -2.63 11.43 0.11
C TRP A 274 -2.78 10.47 1.30
N MET A 275 -2.38 10.86 2.52
CA MET A 275 -2.65 10.05 3.73
C MET A 275 -4.13 10.11 4.15
N ILE A 276 -4.89 11.06 3.61
CA ILE A 276 -6.33 11.21 3.86
C ILE A 276 -7.07 10.62 2.66
N CYS A 277 -7.99 9.71 2.94
CA CYS A 277 -8.73 8.97 1.92
C CYS A 277 -9.91 9.83 1.43
N THR A 278 -9.83 10.31 0.20
CA THR A 278 -10.94 10.94 -0.54
C THR A 278 -11.54 9.96 -1.55
N VAL A 279 -10.68 9.19 -2.21
CA VAL A 279 -11.05 8.12 -3.15
C VAL A 279 -10.52 6.81 -2.60
N LEU A 280 -11.39 5.82 -2.47
CA LEU A 280 -11.03 4.49 -1.98
C LEU A 280 -10.82 3.55 -3.18
N PRO A 281 -9.65 2.91 -3.33
CA PRO A 281 -9.46 1.88 -4.36
C PRO A 281 -10.24 0.63 -3.96
N VAL A 282 -11.08 0.13 -4.88
CA VAL A 282 -11.84 -1.10 -4.72
C VAL A 282 -11.00 -2.25 -5.32
N PRO A 283 -10.62 -3.26 -4.51
CA PRO A 283 -9.81 -4.36 -4.99
C PRO A 283 -10.59 -5.23 -6.00
N PRO A 284 -9.90 -5.83 -6.99
CA PRO A 284 -10.52 -6.67 -8.00
C PRO A 284 -11.04 -7.99 -7.43
N LEU A 285 -11.85 -8.69 -8.22
CA LEU A 285 -12.50 -9.94 -7.84
C LEU A 285 -11.52 -11.06 -7.48
N ALA A 286 -10.32 -11.07 -8.07
CA ALA A 286 -9.25 -12.01 -7.74
C ALA A 286 -8.80 -11.90 -6.27
N VAL A 287 -8.88 -10.71 -5.67
CA VAL A 287 -8.49 -10.46 -4.26
C VAL A 287 -9.63 -10.80 -3.28
N ARG A 288 -10.88 -10.78 -3.76
CA ARG A 288 -12.11 -11.04 -2.98
C ARG A 288 -12.97 -12.13 -3.63
N PRO A 289 -12.45 -13.36 -3.75
CA PRO A 289 -13.14 -14.44 -4.44
C PRO A 289 -14.44 -14.84 -3.72
N ALA A 290 -15.50 -15.09 -4.48
CA ALA A 290 -16.74 -15.62 -3.92
C ALA A 290 -16.51 -17.05 -3.39
N VAL A 291 -17.03 -17.34 -2.19
CA VAL A 291 -16.95 -18.66 -1.55
C VAL A 291 -18.16 -19.47 -1.99
N VAL A 292 -17.91 -20.47 -2.84
CA VAL A 292 -18.95 -21.41 -3.28
C VAL A 292 -18.90 -22.63 -2.36
N THR A 293 -19.86 -22.73 -1.43
CA THR A 293 -20.08 -23.96 -0.67
C THR A 293 -20.93 -24.91 -1.52
N PHE A 294 -20.55 -26.19 -1.58
CA PHE A 294 -21.25 -27.20 -2.37
C PHE A 294 -22.76 -27.24 -2.03
N GLY A 295 -23.61 -27.06 -3.04
CA GLY A 295 -25.07 -27.10 -2.89
C GLY A 295 -25.74 -25.86 -2.25
N SER A 296 -24.99 -24.79 -1.93
CA SER A 296 -25.54 -23.57 -1.33
C SER A 296 -25.37 -22.34 -2.23
N ALA A 297 -26.10 -21.27 -1.93
CA ALA A 297 -25.94 -19.98 -2.57
C ALA A 297 -24.50 -19.46 -2.44
N ARG A 298 -24.01 -18.74 -3.45
CA ARG A 298 -22.66 -18.17 -3.45
C ARG A 298 -22.51 -17.16 -2.31
N ASN A 299 -21.78 -17.51 -1.27
CA ASN A 299 -21.42 -16.58 -0.21
C ASN A 299 -20.31 -15.65 -0.69
N GLN A 300 -20.42 -14.38 -0.34
CA GLN A 300 -19.42 -13.39 -0.75
C GLN A 300 -18.27 -13.35 0.26
N ASP A 301 -17.14 -12.83 -0.21
CA ASP A 301 -15.98 -12.57 0.62
C ASP A 301 -16.27 -11.50 1.70
N ASP A 302 -15.62 -11.62 2.86
CA ASP A 302 -15.73 -10.67 3.98
C ASP A 302 -15.45 -9.21 3.53
N LEU A 303 -14.51 -9.00 2.59
CA LEU A 303 -14.22 -7.65 2.06
C LEU A 303 -15.37 -7.11 1.20
N THR A 304 -16.02 -7.96 0.41
CA THR A 304 -17.16 -7.56 -0.42
C THR A 304 -18.34 -7.11 0.46
N HIS A 305 -18.61 -7.85 1.54
CA HIS A 305 -19.62 -7.42 2.52
C HIS A 305 -19.28 -6.06 3.12
N LYS A 306 -18.02 -5.87 3.52
CA LYS A 306 -17.60 -4.60 4.12
C LYS A 306 -17.65 -3.43 3.15
N LEU A 307 -17.28 -3.65 1.89
CA LEU A 307 -17.39 -2.64 0.83
C LEU A 307 -18.86 -2.27 0.57
N SER A 308 -19.79 -3.24 0.65
CA SER A 308 -21.21 -2.94 0.54
C SER A 308 -21.70 -2.02 1.65
N ASP A 309 -21.24 -2.21 2.88
CA ASP A 309 -21.58 -1.33 4.00
C ASP A 309 -21.02 0.07 3.79
N ILE A 310 -19.77 0.19 3.32
CA ILE A 310 -19.14 1.49 2.98
C ILE A 310 -19.96 2.22 1.92
N ILE A 311 -20.34 1.55 0.83
CA ILE A 311 -21.13 2.16 -0.25
C ILE A 311 -22.49 2.64 0.27
N LYS A 312 -23.20 1.83 1.05
CA LYS A 312 -24.49 2.20 1.63
C LYS A 312 -24.40 3.43 2.52
N THR A 313 -23.43 3.46 3.44
CA THR A 313 -23.21 4.63 4.30
C THR A 313 -22.78 5.85 3.49
N ASN A 314 -22.00 5.69 2.43
CA ASN A 314 -21.59 6.78 1.56
C ASN A 314 -22.77 7.39 0.79
N ILE A 315 -23.66 6.56 0.26
CA ILE A 315 -24.91 7.01 -0.40
C ILE A 315 -25.82 7.69 0.61
N GLN A 316 -25.99 7.11 1.80
CA GLN A 316 -26.77 7.73 2.87
C GLN A 316 -26.24 9.12 3.23
N LEU A 317 -24.93 9.27 3.40
CA LEU A 317 -24.30 10.56 3.68
C LEU A 317 -24.54 11.55 2.52
N ARG A 318 -24.33 11.16 1.27
CA ARG A 318 -24.62 12.02 0.10
C ARG A 318 -26.08 12.50 0.06
N ASN A 319 -27.02 11.59 0.35
CA ASN A 319 -28.45 11.91 0.36
C ASN A 319 -28.81 12.84 1.52
N ASN A 320 -28.27 12.59 2.71
CA ASN A 320 -28.51 13.42 3.88
C ASN A 320 -27.92 14.83 3.70
N GLU A 321 -26.77 14.95 3.03
CA GLU A 321 -26.21 16.25 2.65
C GLU A 321 -27.07 16.98 1.61
N ALA A 322 -27.54 16.28 0.57
CA ALA A 322 -28.40 16.86 -0.46
C ALA A 322 -29.76 17.33 0.10
N ASN A 323 -30.29 16.61 1.09
CA ASN A 323 -31.53 16.97 1.78
C ASN A 323 -31.36 18.07 2.84
N GLY A 324 -30.13 18.54 3.10
CA GLY A 324 -29.86 19.56 4.10
C GLY A 324 -30.09 19.07 5.54
N ALA A 325 -29.74 17.81 5.83
CA ALA A 325 -29.85 17.25 7.19
C ALA A 325 -29.04 18.07 8.21
N ALA A 326 -29.45 18.01 9.48
CA ALA A 326 -28.80 18.75 10.55
C ALA A 326 -27.33 18.34 10.74
N ALA A 327 -26.48 19.28 11.13
CA ALA A 327 -25.03 19.09 11.23
C ALA A 327 -24.60 17.93 12.16
N HIS A 328 -25.36 17.66 13.23
CA HIS A 328 -25.08 16.53 14.13
C HIS A 328 -25.30 15.17 13.45
N VAL A 329 -26.33 15.06 12.61
CA VAL A 329 -26.61 13.83 11.84
C VAL A 329 -25.49 13.57 10.84
N LEU A 330 -25.04 14.62 10.15
CA LEU A 330 -23.93 14.52 9.20
C LEU A 330 -22.63 14.11 9.91
N ALA A 331 -22.37 14.63 11.10
CA ALA A 331 -21.20 14.25 11.89
C ALA A 331 -21.24 12.77 12.30
N ASP A 332 -22.40 12.24 12.67
CA ASP A 332 -22.59 10.83 13.01
C ASP A 332 -22.44 9.92 11.78
N ASP A 333 -22.99 10.32 10.62
CA ASP A 333 -22.82 9.60 9.35
C ASP A 333 -21.35 9.56 8.90
N VAL A 334 -20.62 10.68 9.02
CA VAL A 334 -19.17 10.74 8.74
C VAL A 334 -18.40 9.83 9.69
N LYS A 335 -18.76 9.77 10.97
CA LYS A 335 -18.15 8.88 11.94
C LYS A 335 -18.42 7.40 11.61
N LEU A 336 -19.63 7.09 11.15
CA LEU A 336 -19.99 5.74 10.69
C LEU A 336 -19.19 5.35 9.43
N LEU A 337 -19.06 6.27 8.46
CA LEU A 337 -18.23 6.06 7.27
C LEU A 337 -16.77 5.81 7.65
N GLN A 338 -16.22 6.63 8.55
CA GLN A 338 -14.88 6.50 9.09
C GLN A 338 -14.66 5.15 9.78
N TYR A 339 -15.64 4.68 10.54
CA TYR A 339 -15.61 3.36 11.17
C TYR A 339 -15.54 2.23 10.13
N HIS A 340 -16.35 2.30 9.07
CA HIS A 340 -16.38 1.26 8.05
C HIS A 340 -15.11 1.23 7.20
N VAL A 341 -14.59 2.37 6.77
CA VAL A 341 -13.30 2.46 6.05
C VAL A 341 -12.14 1.97 6.94
N ALA A 342 -12.16 2.32 8.22
CA ALA A 342 -11.15 1.87 9.17
C ALA A 342 -11.12 0.35 9.36
N THR A 343 -12.29 -0.24 9.58
CA THR A 343 -12.43 -1.68 9.84
C THR A 343 -12.22 -2.55 8.59
N LEU A 344 -12.31 -1.99 7.39
CA LEU A 344 -11.87 -2.64 6.14
C LEU A 344 -10.36 -2.96 6.19
N VAL A 345 -9.55 -1.99 6.65
CA VAL A 345 -8.10 -2.12 6.71
C VAL A 345 -7.67 -2.89 7.96
N ASP A 346 -8.19 -2.53 9.12
CA ASP A 346 -7.85 -3.13 10.41
C ASP A 346 -9.09 -3.24 11.30
N ASN A 347 -9.53 -4.47 11.56
CA ASN A 347 -10.67 -4.75 12.43
C ASN A 347 -10.28 -4.90 13.92
N CYS A 348 -8.99 -4.86 14.25
CA CYS A 348 -8.48 -5.02 15.62
C CYS A 348 -7.99 -3.69 16.21
N ILE A 349 -8.78 -2.63 16.06
CA ILE A 349 -8.45 -1.31 16.61
C ILE A 349 -8.90 -1.27 18.09
N PRO A 350 -8.02 -0.93 19.04
CA PRO A 350 -8.39 -0.85 20.45
C PRO A 350 -9.41 0.27 20.69
N GLY A 351 -10.44 -0.03 21.49
CA GLY A 351 -11.49 0.93 21.85
C GLY A 351 -12.61 1.08 20.82
N LEU A 352 -12.60 0.31 19.73
CA LEU A 352 -13.68 0.27 18.74
C LEU A 352 -14.38 -1.09 18.73
N PRO A 353 -15.69 -1.14 18.43
CA PRO A 353 -16.41 -2.40 18.26
C PRO A 353 -15.90 -3.13 17.02
N THR A 354 -15.65 -4.44 17.16
CA THR A 354 -15.23 -5.27 16.03
C THR A 354 -16.39 -5.46 15.04
N ALA A 355 -16.14 -5.24 13.76
CA ALA A 355 -17.11 -5.51 12.71
C ALA A 355 -17.32 -7.02 12.56
N THR A 356 -18.55 -7.48 12.70
CA THR A 356 -18.95 -8.89 12.63
C THR A 356 -19.89 -9.14 11.45
N GLN A 357 -19.88 -10.37 10.94
CA GLN A 357 -20.89 -10.85 10.02
C GLN A 357 -22.20 -11.13 10.79
N LYS A 358 -23.32 -11.36 10.07
CA LYS A 358 -24.63 -11.68 10.64
C LYS A 358 -24.62 -12.85 11.65
N GLY A 359 -23.62 -13.74 11.59
CA GLY A 359 -23.43 -14.85 12.52
C GLY A 359 -22.47 -14.57 13.69
N GLY A 360 -22.13 -13.30 13.98
CA GLY A 360 -21.26 -12.91 15.09
C GLY A 360 -19.76 -13.15 14.87
N ARG A 361 -19.37 -13.87 13.82
CA ARG A 361 -17.96 -14.04 13.43
C ARG A 361 -17.36 -12.69 13.01
N PRO A 362 -16.17 -12.30 13.50
CA PRO A 362 -15.49 -11.08 13.06
C PRO A 362 -15.05 -11.17 11.60
N LEU A 363 -15.22 -10.07 10.86
CA LEU A 363 -14.78 -9.96 9.47
C LEU A 363 -13.24 -9.95 9.38
N LYS A 364 -12.69 -10.67 8.41
CA LYS A 364 -11.24 -10.67 8.14
C LYS A 364 -10.83 -9.44 7.33
N SER A 365 -10.21 -8.48 8.00
CA SER A 365 -9.66 -7.24 7.40
C SER A 365 -8.41 -7.48 6.54
N ILE A 366 -8.03 -6.50 5.72
CA ILE A 366 -6.85 -6.58 4.84
C ILE A 366 -5.57 -6.85 5.64
N LYS A 367 -5.36 -6.15 6.76
CA LYS A 367 -4.19 -6.35 7.62
C LYS A 367 -4.12 -7.76 8.20
N GLN A 368 -5.26 -8.33 8.58
CA GLN A 368 -5.33 -9.70 9.10
C GLN A 368 -5.04 -10.76 8.03
N ARG A 369 -5.35 -10.48 6.74
CA ARG A 369 -4.98 -11.38 5.63
C ARG A 369 -3.47 -11.41 5.37
N LEU A 370 -2.79 -10.29 5.60
CA LEU A 370 -1.35 -10.16 5.37
C LEU A 370 -0.51 -10.70 6.53
N LYS A 371 -0.96 -10.47 7.78
CA LYS A 371 -0.24 -10.85 9.00
C LYS A 371 -0.60 -12.27 9.47
N GLY A 372 0.28 -12.84 10.29
CA GLY A 372 0.05 -14.13 10.97
C GLY A 372 0.81 -15.29 10.33
N LYS A 373 0.69 -16.49 10.94
CA LYS A 373 1.32 -17.72 10.45
C LYS A 373 0.73 -18.17 9.11
N GLU A 374 -0.59 -18.10 9.00
CA GLU A 374 -1.37 -18.39 7.79
C GLU A 374 -1.59 -17.15 6.91
N GLY A 375 -0.96 -16.03 7.24
CA GLY A 375 -1.06 -14.80 6.44
C GLY A 375 -0.28 -14.90 5.14
N ARG A 376 -0.65 -14.11 4.13
CA ARG A 376 -0.04 -14.19 2.78
C ARG A 376 1.49 -14.04 2.77
N ILE A 377 2.06 -13.18 3.62
CA ILE A 377 3.52 -12.95 3.61
C ILE A 377 4.28 -14.20 4.09
N ARG A 378 3.89 -14.77 5.22
CA ARG A 378 4.61 -15.92 5.80
C ARG A 378 4.17 -17.24 5.19
N GLY A 379 2.86 -17.42 4.96
CA GLY A 379 2.27 -18.68 4.51
C GLY A 379 2.27 -18.85 3.00
N ASN A 380 2.29 -17.77 2.21
CA ASN A 380 2.35 -17.88 0.75
C ASN A 380 3.71 -17.41 0.22
N LEU A 381 4.29 -16.30 0.67
CA LEU A 381 5.55 -15.84 0.04
C LEU A 381 6.83 -16.47 0.61
N MET A 382 6.82 -16.93 1.87
CA MET A 382 8.01 -17.50 2.52
C MET A 382 7.97 -19.03 2.67
N GLY A 383 6.80 -19.65 2.59
CA GLY A 383 6.61 -21.08 2.81
C GLY A 383 5.54 -21.61 1.87
N GLU A 384 5.86 -21.72 0.59
CA GLU A 384 4.95 -22.29 -0.40
C GLU A 384 4.86 -23.80 -0.25
N TYR A 385 3.67 -24.33 -0.54
CA TYR A 385 3.51 -25.76 -0.79
C TYR A 385 4.03 -26.05 -2.18
N PHE A 386 5.05 -26.89 -2.26
CA PHE A 386 5.63 -27.32 -3.53
C PHE A 386 4.87 -28.53 -4.07
N ASP A 387 4.45 -28.45 -5.32
CA ASP A 387 4.01 -29.62 -6.07
C ASP A 387 5.25 -30.46 -6.43
N ASN A 388 5.16 -31.78 -6.29
CA ASN A 388 6.27 -32.76 -6.33
C ASN A 388 7.11 -32.84 -5.05
N PHE A 389 6.45 -32.97 -3.90
CA PHE A 389 7.09 -33.39 -2.66
C PHE A 389 6.26 -34.48 -1.97
N LEU A 390 6.92 -35.48 -1.39
CA LEU A 390 6.27 -36.56 -0.65
C LEU A 390 7.05 -36.83 0.63
N THR A 391 6.33 -36.95 1.75
CA THR A 391 6.91 -37.36 3.03
C THR A 391 6.63 -38.84 3.28
N SER A 392 7.69 -39.61 3.56
CA SER A 392 7.58 -41.02 3.94
C SER A 392 8.58 -41.36 5.04
N PHE A 393 8.20 -42.26 5.95
CA PHE A 393 9.12 -42.81 6.94
C PHE A 393 10.12 -43.76 6.25
N SER A 394 11.42 -43.61 6.57
CA SER A 394 12.49 -44.44 6.01
C SER A 394 13.09 -45.34 7.08
N SER A 395 13.24 -46.62 6.75
CA SER A 395 13.89 -47.64 7.62
C SER A 395 15.00 -48.42 6.87
N SER A 396 15.57 -47.84 5.83
CA SER A 396 16.51 -48.52 4.92
C SER A 396 17.98 -48.25 5.26
N VAL A 397 18.81 -49.29 5.24
CA VAL A 397 20.28 -49.17 5.27
C VAL A 397 20.77 -48.89 3.85
N LEU A 398 21.31 -47.70 3.62
CA LEU A 398 21.71 -47.20 2.30
C LEU A 398 23.08 -46.51 2.36
N VAL A 399 23.74 -46.37 1.21
CA VAL A 399 24.95 -45.56 1.07
C VAL A 399 24.60 -44.07 1.25
N VAL A 400 25.53 -43.26 1.77
CA VAL A 400 25.32 -41.84 2.15
C VAL A 400 24.62 -40.97 1.07
N TYR A 401 24.72 -41.32 -0.21
CA TYR A 401 24.12 -40.58 -1.34
C TYR A 401 22.82 -41.18 -1.89
N GLN A 402 22.27 -42.23 -1.27
CA GLN A 402 21.05 -42.91 -1.72
C GLN A 402 19.89 -42.68 -0.76
N CYS A 403 18.70 -42.46 -1.32
CA CYS A 403 17.44 -42.39 -0.58
C CYS A 403 16.49 -43.47 -1.11
N GLY A 404 15.94 -44.29 -0.22
CA GLY A 404 14.98 -45.34 -0.55
C GLY A 404 13.60 -44.74 -0.72
N SER A 405 12.94 -45.00 -1.85
CA SER A 405 11.57 -44.57 -2.13
C SER A 405 10.71 -45.76 -2.53
N THR A 406 9.44 -45.78 -2.12
CA THR A 406 8.53 -46.86 -2.51
C THR A 406 8.18 -46.76 -3.99
N LEU A 407 7.98 -47.90 -4.67
CA LEU A 407 7.52 -47.95 -6.06
C LEU A 407 6.22 -47.14 -6.25
N ARG A 408 5.33 -47.16 -5.27
CA ARG A 408 4.09 -46.38 -5.26
C ARG A 408 4.36 -44.87 -5.24
N ALA A 409 5.33 -44.41 -4.44
CA ALA A 409 5.75 -43.01 -4.46
C ALA A 409 6.32 -42.63 -5.84
N CYS A 410 7.24 -43.43 -6.39
CA CYS A 410 7.87 -43.16 -7.68
C CYS A 410 6.86 -43.08 -8.84
N GLN A 411 5.76 -43.84 -8.79
CA GLN A 411 4.69 -43.78 -9.80
C GLN A 411 3.92 -42.46 -9.80
N HIS A 412 3.90 -41.73 -8.69
CA HIS A 412 3.27 -40.42 -8.57
C HIS A 412 4.18 -39.26 -8.98
N PHE A 413 5.50 -39.49 -9.04
CA PHE A 413 6.46 -38.50 -9.51
C PHE A 413 6.64 -38.60 -11.02
N SER A 414 6.46 -37.47 -11.71
CA SER A 414 6.79 -37.35 -13.12
C SER A 414 7.93 -36.35 -13.28
N SER A 415 8.87 -36.67 -14.17
CA SER A 415 9.95 -35.77 -14.56
C SER A 415 9.74 -35.40 -16.02
N LEU A 416 9.62 -34.10 -16.29
CA LEU A 416 9.56 -33.61 -17.66
C LEU A 416 10.93 -33.84 -18.31
N ARG A 417 11.01 -34.81 -19.22
CA ARG A 417 12.20 -35.04 -20.04
C ARG A 417 11.96 -34.50 -21.43
N ILE A 418 12.86 -33.63 -21.88
CA ILE A 418 12.88 -33.16 -23.27
C ILE A 418 13.28 -34.35 -24.14
N VAL A 419 12.43 -34.71 -25.10
CA VAL A 419 12.72 -35.76 -26.07
C VAL A 419 13.81 -35.25 -27.01
N CYS A 420 14.99 -35.86 -26.92
CA CYS A 420 16.11 -35.58 -27.81
C CYS A 420 16.33 -36.80 -28.71
N ASN A 421 16.32 -36.61 -30.03
CA ASN A 421 16.69 -37.67 -30.95
C ASN A 421 18.18 -37.96 -30.80
N ALA A 422 18.57 -39.24 -30.76
CA ALA A 422 19.92 -39.69 -30.43
C ALA A 422 21.06 -39.11 -31.30
N CYS A 423 20.76 -38.40 -32.40
CA CYS A 423 21.76 -37.66 -33.19
C CYS A 423 22.22 -36.33 -32.55
N ASP A 424 21.43 -35.70 -31.67
CA ASP A 424 21.80 -34.42 -31.03
C ASP A 424 22.60 -34.60 -29.72
N LEU A 425 22.81 -35.84 -29.26
CA LEU A 425 23.66 -36.14 -28.09
C LEU A 425 25.15 -35.80 -28.32
N LYS A 426 25.60 -35.63 -29.57
CA LYS A 426 26.97 -35.18 -29.86
C LYS A 426 27.21 -33.72 -29.47
N LEU A 427 26.18 -32.86 -29.48
CA LEU A 427 26.32 -31.47 -29.03
C LEU A 427 26.33 -31.37 -27.49
N ILE A 428 25.50 -32.17 -26.81
CA ILE A 428 25.42 -32.14 -25.33
C ILE A 428 26.67 -32.76 -24.69
N THR A 429 27.27 -33.79 -25.30
CA THR A 429 28.52 -34.37 -24.81
C THR A 429 29.74 -33.49 -25.04
N PHE A 430 29.70 -32.58 -26.02
CA PHE A 430 30.78 -31.60 -26.25
C PHE A 430 30.85 -30.56 -25.12
N TRP A 431 29.70 -30.11 -24.62
CA TRP A 431 29.62 -29.19 -23.48
C TRP A 431 30.11 -29.80 -22.16
N SER A 432 29.89 -31.10 -21.95
CA SER A 432 30.37 -31.79 -20.73
C SER A 432 31.89 -32.00 -20.73
N LYS A 433 32.54 -32.07 -21.90
CA LYS A 433 34.01 -32.20 -22.00
C LYS A 433 34.74 -30.87 -21.91
N ALA A 434 34.15 -29.77 -22.38
CA ALA A 434 34.74 -28.43 -22.30
C ALA A 434 34.72 -27.82 -20.87
N ILE A 435 33.91 -28.35 -19.96
CA ILE A 435 33.86 -27.92 -18.54
C ILE A 435 34.87 -28.71 -17.67
N LYS A 436 35.61 -29.67 -18.26
CA LYS A 436 36.63 -30.51 -17.57
C LYS A 436 38.07 -30.24 -17.99
N THR A 437 38.32 -29.15 -18.70
CA THR A 437 39.65 -28.56 -18.96
C THR A 437 39.58 -27.10 -18.64
#